data_AF-A0AAV2EUF3-F1
#
_entry.id   AF-A0AAV2EUF3-F1
#
_cell.length_a   1.000
_cell.length_b   1.000
_cell.length_c   1.000
_cell.angle_alpha   90.00
_cell.angle_beta   90.00
_cell.angle_gamma   90.00
#
_symmetry.space_group_name_H-M   'P 1'
#
loop_
_entity.id
_entity.type
_entity.pdbx_description
1 polymer ?
#
loop_
_entity_poly.entity_id
_entity_poly.type
_entity_poly.pdbx_seq_one_letter_code
_entity_poly.pdbx_strand_id
1 'polypeptide(L)'
;MEHDARFLSAEEVEAGENSRSVPESQYRHSSSLNYDEDDGVIYDSHGEPSHLNIVAGLKFETGEQFKEAVSDYCISIGADIKWNISTDKKKRAVCRQNCGWYVYGSWHGGRQCFMVKNVGSRHSCPRALRMKGANAVWAAKRYIGRF
;
A
#
# COMPACT_ATOMS: atom_id res chain seq x y z
N MET A 1 -44.31 -11.94 -51.53
CA MET A 1 -43.94 -10.76 -50.72
C MET A 1 -43.05 -11.29 -49.62
N GLU A 2 -41.75 -11.36 -49.90
CA GLU A 2 -40.74 -11.86 -48.98
C GLU A 2 -39.76 -10.71 -48.77
N HIS A 3 -39.52 -10.35 -47.51
CA HIS A 3 -38.50 -9.39 -47.11
C HIS A 3 -37.53 -10.09 -46.15
N ASP A 4 -36.29 -10.14 -46.62
CA ASP A 4 -35.01 -9.93 -45.93
C ASP A 4 -34.74 -10.55 -44.55
N ALA A 5 -33.79 -11.49 -44.55
CA ALA A 5 -32.74 -11.57 -43.53
C ALA A 5 -31.40 -11.95 -44.18
N ARG A 6 -30.58 -10.91 -44.47
CA ARG A 6 -29.12 -10.95 -44.72
C ARG A 6 -28.39 -11.34 -43.41
N PHE A 7 -27.23 -11.99 -43.32
CA PHE A 7 -26.26 -12.59 -44.25
C PHE A 7 -25.31 -13.49 -43.39
N LEU A 8 -24.81 -14.58 -43.98
CA LEU A 8 -23.78 -15.57 -43.51
C LEU A 8 -22.40 -14.90 -43.23
N SER A 9 -21.31 -15.47 -42.70
CA SER A 9 -20.88 -16.72 -42.02
C SER A 9 -19.43 -16.45 -41.51
N ALA A 10 -18.89 -17.37 -40.70
CA ALA A 10 -17.56 -17.36 -40.07
C ALA A 10 -16.41 -17.89 -40.98
N GLU A 11 -15.21 -18.00 -40.35
CA GLU A 11 -13.95 -18.71 -40.75
C GLU A 11 -12.84 -17.81 -41.35
N GLU A 12 -11.54 -17.87 -41.01
CA GLU A 12 -10.71 -18.72 -40.13
C GLU A 12 -9.26 -18.13 -39.95
N VAL A 13 -8.60 -18.48 -38.83
CA VAL A 13 -7.15 -18.64 -38.45
C VAL A 13 -6.01 -17.78 -39.07
N GLU A 14 -4.90 -17.38 -38.41
CA GLU A 14 -3.87 -18.17 -37.69
C GLU A 14 -2.99 -17.33 -36.72
N ALA A 15 -2.29 -18.05 -35.84
CA ALA A 15 -1.34 -17.57 -34.82
C ALA A 15 0.04 -17.16 -35.38
N GLY A 16 0.71 -16.22 -34.70
CA GLY A 16 2.12 -15.91 -34.93
C GLY A 16 2.70 -15.03 -33.83
N GLU A 17 3.68 -15.56 -33.09
CA GLU A 17 4.42 -14.91 -32.02
C GLU A 17 5.17 -13.66 -32.50
N ASN A 18 5.05 -12.54 -31.79
CA ASN A 18 6.06 -11.48 -31.85
C ASN A 18 6.13 -10.68 -30.55
N SER A 19 7.25 -10.84 -29.85
CA SER A 19 7.75 -9.94 -28.82
C SER A 19 7.66 -8.48 -29.25
N ARG A 20 6.80 -7.69 -28.59
CA ARG A 20 6.85 -6.23 -28.68
C ARG A 20 6.50 -5.63 -27.33
N SER A 21 7.46 -4.89 -26.80
CA SER A 21 7.50 -4.18 -25.53
C SER A 21 6.15 -3.56 -25.15
N VAL A 22 5.69 -3.85 -23.93
CA VAL A 22 4.51 -3.19 -23.36
C VAL A 22 4.77 -1.68 -23.38
N PRO A 23 3.94 -0.88 -24.07
CA PRO A 23 4.14 0.56 -24.13
C PRO A 23 4.02 1.18 -22.74
N GLU A 24 4.94 2.08 -22.43
CA GLU A 24 5.05 2.89 -21.20
C GLU A 24 3.90 3.92 -21.09
N SER A 25 2.67 3.49 -21.32
CA SER A 25 1.47 4.34 -21.31
C SER A 25 0.33 3.77 -20.45
N GLN A 26 0.57 2.63 -19.77
CA GLN A 26 -0.41 2.02 -18.87
C GLN A 26 -0.28 2.48 -17.41
N TYR A 27 0.70 3.33 -17.06
CA TYR A 27 0.60 4.19 -15.88
C TYR A 27 -0.38 5.31 -16.20
N ARG A 28 -1.68 4.97 -16.25
CA ARG A 28 -2.73 5.98 -16.06
C ARG A 28 -2.37 6.70 -14.78
N HIS A 29 -2.04 7.98 -14.91
CA HIS A 29 -2.09 8.95 -13.83
C HIS A 29 -3.52 8.91 -13.28
N SER A 30 -3.77 7.98 -12.36
CA SER A 30 -4.98 7.95 -11.57
C SER A 30 -4.88 9.15 -10.66
N SER A 31 -5.58 10.21 -11.10
CA SER A 31 -6.07 11.35 -10.34
C SER A 31 -5.24 11.71 -9.11
N SER A 32 -4.50 12.82 -9.21
CA SER A 32 -4.08 13.56 -8.03
C SER A 32 -5.32 13.85 -7.19
N LEU A 33 -5.59 13.00 -6.21
CA LEU A 33 -6.52 13.31 -5.15
C LEU A 33 -5.94 14.55 -4.47
N ASN A 34 -6.58 15.68 -4.68
CA ASN A 34 -6.33 16.91 -3.95
C ASN A 34 -6.79 16.63 -2.53
N TYR A 35 -5.87 16.13 -1.70
CA TYR A 35 -6.09 16.11 -0.27
C TYR A 35 -6.03 17.57 0.18
N ASP A 36 -7.18 18.15 0.49
CA ASP A 36 -7.25 19.45 1.17
C ASP A 36 -6.26 19.42 2.33
N GLU A 37 -5.27 20.28 2.24
CA GLU A 37 -4.01 20.02 2.94
C GLU A 37 -4.17 20.12 4.47
N ASP A 38 -5.24 20.76 4.96
CA ASP A 38 -5.44 21.15 6.34
C ASP A 38 -6.00 20.06 7.28
N ASP A 39 -6.88 19.18 6.82
CA ASP A 39 -7.66 18.27 7.69
C ASP A 39 -7.03 16.90 8.01
N GLY A 40 -5.80 16.63 7.56
CA GLY A 40 -5.16 15.32 7.79
C GLY A 40 -4.77 15.09 9.26
N VAL A 41 -5.15 13.92 9.81
CA VAL A 41 -4.86 13.48 11.19
C VAL A 41 -3.35 13.39 11.45
N ILE A 42 -2.88 13.88 12.60
CA ILE A 42 -1.49 13.74 13.06
C ILE A 42 -1.35 12.44 13.85
N TYR A 43 -0.32 11.67 13.57
CA TYR A 43 0.03 10.49 14.35
C TYR A 43 0.52 10.89 15.74
N ASP A 44 -0.15 10.38 16.77
CA ASP A 44 0.30 10.49 18.15
C ASP A 44 1.20 9.30 18.53
N SER A 45 2.48 9.55 18.85
CA SER A 45 3.44 8.51 19.20
C SER A 45 3.26 7.95 20.62
N HIS A 46 2.46 8.61 21.46
CA HIS A 46 2.22 8.20 22.84
C HIS A 46 0.98 7.33 23.01
N GLY A 47 0.09 7.33 22.00
CA GLY A 47 -1.10 6.50 21.94
C GLY A 47 -0.79 5.02 21.79
N GLU A 48 -1.75 4.17 22.16
CA GLU A 48 -1.60 2.73 21.98
C GLU A 48 -1.64 2.36 20.48
N PRO A 49 -0.53 1.87 19.91
CA PRO A 49 -0.42 1.63 18.48
C PRO A 49 -1.26 0.44 17.99
N SER A 50 -1.83 -0.34 18.92
CA SER A 50 -2.72 -1.47 18.63
C SER A 50 -4.00 -1.05 17.89
N HIS A 51 -4.44 0.20 18.03
CA HIS A 51 -5.66 0.73 17.40
C HIS A 51 -5.39 1.75 16.28
N LEU A 52 -4.14 1.88 15.83
CA LEU A 52 -3.81 2.81 14.75
C LEU A 52 -4.38 2.31 13.41
N ASN A 53 -5.28 3.09 12.81
CA ASN A 53 -5.73 2.87 11.44
C ASN A 53 -4.84 3.64 10.45
N ILE A 54 -4.12 2.90 9.60
CA ILE A 54 -3.34 3.51 8.52
C ILE A 54 -4.29 3.92 7.39
N VAL A 55 -4.57 5.21 7.29
CA VAL A 55 -5.43 5.83 6.26
C VAL A 55 -4.66 6.89 5.48
N ALA A 56 -5.10 7.19 4.26
CA ALA A 56 -4.54 8.29 3.49
C ALA A 56 -4.75 9.63 4.20
N GLY A 57 -3.75 10.51 4.12
CA GLY A 57 -3.75 11.80 4.81
C GLY A 57 -3.15 11.79 6.22
N LEU A 58 -2.92 10.61 6.82
CA LEU A 58 -2.24 10.50 8.12
C LEU A 58 -0.79 11.04 8.01
N LYS A 59 -0.43 11.94 8.94
CA LYS A 59 0.85 12.65 8.94
C LYS A 59 1.73 12.17 10.10
N PHE A 60 3.01 12.05 9.82
CA PHE A 60 4.08 11.66 10.73
C PHE A 60 5.16 12.73 10.72
N GLU A 61 5.88 12.88 11.82
CA GLU A 61 7.02 13.80 11.89
C GLU A 61 8.17 13.31 11.01
N THR A 62 8.44 12.01 11.05
CA THR A 62 9.57 11.40 10.33
C THR A 62 9.16 10.16 9.54
N GLY A 63 9.99 9.79 8.57
CA GLY A 63 9.77 8.57 7.81
C GLY A 63 9.99 7.29 8.64
N GLU A 64 10.82 7.38 9.68
CA GLU A 64 11.09 6.34 10.67
C GLU A 64 9.83 6.08 11.50
N GLN A 65 9.20 7.15 11.99
CA GLN A 65 7.94 7.08 12.72
C GLN A 65 6.84 6.44 11.86
N PHE A 66 6.73 6.85 10.60
CA PHE A 66 5.85 6.19 9.62
C PHE A 66 6.15 4.69 9.49
N LYS A 67 7.43 4.31 9.41
CA LYS A 67 7.85 2.91 9.24
C LYS A 67 7.50 2.07 10.47
N GLU A 68 7.72 2.61 11.66
CA GLU A 68 7.41 1.95 12.93
C GLU A 68 5.89 1.77 13.07
N ALA A 69 5.12 2.84 12.89
CA ALA A 69 3.66 2.83 12.97
C ALA A 69 3.00 1.85 11.99
N VAL A 70 3.45 1.83 10.73
CA VAL A 70 2.97 0.86 9.73
C VAL A 70 3.34 -0.57 10.12
N SER A 71 4.55 -0.79 10.64
CA SER A 71 5.00 -2.13 11.05
C SER A 71 4.18 -2.63 12.23
N ASP A 72 3.91 -1.77 13.21
CA ASP A 72 3.09 -2.08 14.37
C ASP A 72 1.66 -2.45 14.00
N TYR A 73 1.04 -1.64 13.14
CA TYR A 73 -0.29 -1.93 12.60
C TYR A 73 -0.32 -3.29 11.91
N CYS A 74 0.68 -3.58 11.07
CA CYS A 74 0.74 -4.87 10.36
C CYS A 74 0.94 -6.04 11.34
N ILE A 75 1.75 -5.86 12.39
CA ILE A 75 1.96 -6.87 13.44
C ILE A 75 0.68 -7.12 14.24
N SER A 76 -0.08 -6.08 14.61
CA SER A 76 -1.32 -6.24 15.38
C SER A 76 -2.37 -7.05 14.62
N ILE A 77 -2.51 -6.82 13.32
CA ILE A 77 -3.43 -7.60 12.45
C ILE A 77 -2.84 -8.93 11.96
N GLY A 78 -1.57 -9.23 12.26
CA GLY A 78 -0.90 -10.47 11.87
C GLY A 78 -0.49 -10.52 10.40
N ALA A 79 -0.30 -9.38 9.74
CA ALA A 79 0.11 -9.30 8.33
C ALA A 79 1.62 -9.09 8.20
N ASP A 80 2.34 -10.03 7.56
CA ASP A 80 3.76 -9.84 7.28
C ASP A 80 3.99 -8.97 6.04
N ILE A 81 4.83 -7.95 6.17
CA ILE A 81 5.10 -6.97 5.12
C ILE A 81 6.59 -6.94 4.74
N LYS A 82 6.86 -6.36 3.57
CA LYS A 82 8.21 -6.01 3.12
C LYS A 82 8.23 -4.57 2.61
N TRP A 83 9.34 -3.89 2.86
CA TRP A 83 9.60 -2.55 2.36
C TRP A 83 10.25 -2.65 0.99
N ASN A 84 9.49 -2.30 -0.06
CA ASN A 84 9.99 -2.32 -1.44
C ASN A 84 10.69 -1.01 -1.80
N ILE A 85 10.28 0.10 -1.18
CA ILE A 85 10.91 1.40 -1.32
C ILE A 85 11.12 1.93 0.09
N SER A 86 12.35 2.33 0.41
CA SER A 86 12.70 2.94 1.69
C SER A 86 13.79 3.97 1.48
N THR A 87 13.46 5.02 0.74
CA THR A 87 14.32 6.20 0.65
C THR A 87 13.97 7.18 1.77
N ASP A 88 14.82 8.19 1.94
CA ASP A 88 14.58 9.29 2.87
C ASP A 88 13.18 9.91 2.64
N LYS A 89 12.91 10.30 1.39
CA LYS A 89 11.68 11.00 0.99
C LYS A 89 10.49 10.11 0.68
N LYS A 90 10.66 8.81 0.44
CA LYS A 90 9.57 7.93 -0.02
C LYS A 90 9.68 6.54 0.60
N LYS A 91 8.56 6.02 1.09
CA LYS A 91 8.48 4.69 1.69
C LYS A 91 7.27 3.95 1.16
N ARG A 92 7.48 2.70 0.76
CA ARG A 92 6.43 1.80 0.27
C ARG A 92 6.58 0.43 0.89
N ALA A 93 5.53 -0.03 1.56
CA ALA A 93 5.43 -1.41 2.02
C ALA A 93 4.37 -2.15 1.22
N VAL A 94 4.58 -3.45 1.05
CA VAL A 94 3.61 -4.38 0.45
C VAL A 94 3.50 -5.62 1.32
N CYS A 95 2.35 -6.29 1.27
CA CYS A 95 2.20 -7.59 1.92
C CYS A 95 3.16 -8.62 1.30
N ARG A 96 3.84 -9.42 2.13
CA ARG A 96 4.72 -10.50 1.65
C ARG A 96 3.97 -11.60 0.91
N GLN A 97 2.74 -11.86 1.32
CA GLN A 97 1.86 -12.84 0.65
C GLN A 97 1.26 -12.27 -0.65
N ASN A 98 1.63 -11.05 -1.04
CA ASN A 98 1.21 -10.40 -2.29
C ASN A 98 -0.32 -10.30 -2.45
N CYS A 99 -1.05 -10.12 -1.34
CA CYS A 99 -2.52 -10.06 -1.30
C CYS A 99 -3.12 -8.74 -1.82
N GLY A 100 -2.37 -7.95 -2.58
CA GLY A 100 -2.77 -6.63 -3.08
C GLY A 100 -2.67 -5.48 -2.07
N TRP A 101 -2.53 -5.75 -0.77
CA TRP A 101 -2.34 -4.69 0.23
C TRP A 101 -0.97 -4.02 0.08
N TYR A 102 -0.96 -2.69 0.15
CA TYR A 102 0.24 -1.87 0.19
C TYR A 102 -0.02 -0.57 0.94
N VAL A 103 1.05 0.12 1.32
CA VAL A 103 1.00 1.51 1.77
C VAL A 103 2.12 2.28 1.12
N TYR A 104 1.82 3.51 0.73
CA TYR A 104 2.78 4.46 0.19
C TYR A 104 2.71 5.76 0.96
N GLY A 105 3.87 6.23 1.41
CA GLY A 105 4.03 7.54 2.01
C GLY A 105 5.24 8.27 1.44
N SER A 106 5.18 9.60 1.53
CA SER A 106 6.25 10.47 1.06
C SER A 106 6.41 11.71 1.94
N TRP A 107 7.61 12.26 1.95
CA TRP A 107 7.91 13.55 2.56
C TRP A 107 7.13 14.67 1.88
N HIS A 108 6.49 15.50 2.69
CA HIS A 108 5.75 16.68 2.27
C HIS A 108 6.53 17.93 2.67
N GLY A 109 7.27 18.50 1.69
CA GLY A 109 8.19 19.61 1.93
C GLY A 109 7.53 20.84 2.54
N GLY A 110 6.33 21.22 2.08
CA GLY A 110 5.64 22.43 2.54
C GLY A 110 5.23 22.40 4.02
N ARG A 111 5.07 21.22 4.61
CA ARG A 111 4.63 21.04 6.01
C ARG A 111 5.68 20.33 6.87
N GLN A 112 6.84 20.01 6.29
CA GLN A 112 7.92 19.25 6.92
C GLN A 112 7.44 17.97 7.63
N CYS A 113 6.53 17.22 6.99
CA CYS A 113 5.96 16.00 7.56
C CYS A 113 6.01 14.85 6.56
N PHE A 114 6.08 13.61 7.04
CA PHE A 114 5.92 12.41 6.23
C PHE A 114 4.44 12.00 6.19
N MET A 115 3.83 11.93 5.01
CA MET A 115 2.39 11.72 4.87
C MET A 115 2.08 10.40 4.15
N VAL A 116 1.05 9.67 4.62
CA VAL A 116 0.45 8.55 3.89
C VAL A 116 -0.30 9.12 2.68
N LYS A 117 0.14 8.77 1.47
CA LYS A 117 -0.48 9.22 0.23
C LYS A 117 -1.50 8.23 -0.32
N ASN A 118 -1.24 6.94 -0.13
CA ASN A 118 -2.11 5.89 -0.64
C ASN A 118 -2.01 4.64 0.25
N VAL A 119 -3.15 4.02 0.50
CA VAL A 119 -3.27 2.73 1.19
C VAL A 119 -4.10 1.83 0.30
N GLY A 120 -3.59 0.63 0.02
CA GLY A 120 -4.32 -0.40 -0.72
C GLY A 120 -5.54 -0.89 0.06
N SER A 121 -6.35 -1.71 -0.61
CA SER A 121 -7.48 -2.40 0.03
C SER A 121 -7.01 -3.27 1.19
N ARG A 122 -7.94 -3.56 2.11
CA ARG A 122 -7.68 -4.38 3.30
C ARG A 122 -7.01 -5.71 2.92
N HIS A 123 -6.15 -6.21 3.81
CA HIS A 123 -5.54 -7.52 3.65
C HIS A 123 -6.60 -8.60 3.41
N SER A 124 -6.42 -9.39 2.35
CA SER A 124 -7.18 -10.60 2.06
C SER A 124 -6.41 -11.88 2.41
N CYS A 125 -5.16 -11.74 2.89
CA CYS A 125 -4.33 -12.87 3.33
C CYS A 125 -4.68 -13.35 4.75
N PRO A 126 -4.49 -14.64 5.03
CA PRO A 126 -4.55 -15.15 6.40
C PRO A 126 -3.42 -14.55 7.26
N ARG A 127 -3.62 -14.57 8.58
CA ARG A 127 -2.59 -14.16 9.54
C ARG A 127 -1.32 -14.99 9.34
N ALA A 128 -0.18 -14.32 9.27
CA ALA A 128 1.11 -14.95 9.08
C ALA A 128 1.57 -15.65 10.37
N LEU A 129 1.91 -16.93 10.28
CA LEU A 129 2.47 -17.70 11.40
C LEU A 129 3.84 -17.17 11.84
N ARG A 130 4.65 -16.70 10.88
CA ARG A 130 5.99 -16.16 11.13
C ARG A 130 6.11 -14.79 10.47
N MET A 131 6.23 -13.76 11.31
CA MET A 131 6.37 -12.38 10.87
C MET A 131 7.80 -11.91 11.09
N LYS A 132 8.44 -11.30 10.09
CA LYS A 132 9.79 -10.76 10.26
C LYS A 132 9.79 -9.48 11.11
N GLY A 133 8.68 -8.74 11.10
CA GLY A 133 8.50 -7.52 11.89
C GLY A 133 8.37 -7.78 13.39
N ALA A 134 7.71 -8.88 13.79
CA ALA A 134 7.48 -9.24 15.19
C ALA A 134 8.69 -10.01 15.78
N ASN A 135 9.84 -9.35 15.84
CA ASN A 135 11.07 -9.93 16.38
C ASN A 135 11.33 -9.52 17.84
N ALA A 136 12.38 -10.06 18.45
CA ALA A 136 12.72 -9.79 19.85
C ALA A 136 12.98 -8.31 20.13
N VAL A 137 13.55 -7.56 19.18
CA VAL A 137 13.79 -6.10 19.32
C VAL A 137 12.47 -5.34 19.36
N TRP A 138 11.53 -5.70 18.48
CA TRP A 138 10.19 -5.14 18.49
C TRP A 138 9.45 -5.44 19.80
N ALA A 139 9.49 -6.69 20.26
CA ALA A 139 8.86 -7.09 21.51
C ALA A 139 9.48 -6.36 22.72
N ALA A 140 10.82 -6.27 22.74
CA ALA A 140 11.57 -5.57 23.77
C ALA A 140 11.12 -4.10 23.90
N LYS A 141 11.08 -3.37 22.78
CA LYS A 141 10.64 -1.96 22.74
C LYS A 141 9.23 -1.74 23.29
N ARG A 142 8.33 -2.71 23.15
CA ARG A 142 6.92 -2.57 23.52
C ARG A 142 6.60 -3.00 24.95
N TYR A 143 7.30 -4.02 25.44
CA TYR A 143 6.92 -4.70 26.68
C TYR A 143 7.96 -4.62 27.79
N ILE A 144 9.24 -4.30 27.52
CA ILE A 144 10.22 -4.12 28.59
C ILE A 144 9.82 -2.90 29.43
N GLY A 145 9.70 -3.10 30.75
CA GLY A 145 9.31 -2.05 31.71
C GLY A 145 7.80 -1.91 31.94
N ARG A 146 6.97 -2.82 31.40
CA ARG A 146 5.52 -2.88 31.68
C ARG A 146 5.14 -3.99 32.68
N PHE A 147 6.08 -4.46 33.50
CA PHE A 147 5.90 -5.52 34.50
C PHE A 147 6.26 -5.03 35.90
#